data_AF-A0A171BC18-F1
#
_entry.id   AF-A0A171BC18-F1
#
_cell.length_a   1.000
_cell.length_b   1.000
_cell.length_c   1.000
_cell.angle_alpha   90.00
_cell.angle_beta   90.00
_cell.angle_gamma   90.00
#
_symmetry.space_group_name_H-M   'P 1'
#
loop_
_entity.id
_entity.type
_entity.pdbx_description
1 polymer ?
#
loop_
_entity_poly.entity_id
_entity_poly.type
_entity_poly.pdbx_seq_one_letter_code
_entity_poly.pdbx_strand_id
1 'polypeptide(L)'
;RIDSSNYNPIPIWNTGCQMVALNYQTPDKAMQLNQSRFRLNGYCGYVLRPECMFRPDYDPTDPSCLLRTDCLVFTIKVIAARHLQRSCRGMVSPFVEVEVLGADYDTGVKLTTRTL
;
A
#
# COMPACT_ATOMS: atom_id res chain seq x y z
N ARG A 1 8.49 12.61 14.31
CA ARG A 1 7.42 13.59 14.60
C ARG A 1 7.10 13.48 16.09
N ILE A 2 6.79 14.58 16.79
CA ILE A 2 6.66 14.58 18.27
C ILE A 2 5.54 13.62 18.74
N ASP A 3 4.49 13.48 17.94
CA ASP A 3 3.36 12.57 18.13
C ASP A 3 3.63 11.10 17.75
N SER A 4 4.85 10.75 17.33
CA SER A 4 5.19 9.43 16.80
C SER A 4 4.44 9.01 15.52
N SER A 5 3.83 9.93 14.78
CA SER A 5 3.19 9.59 13.50
C SER A 5 4.21 9.24 12.41
N ASN A 6 3.85 8.29 11.55
CA ASN A 6 4.70 7.84 10.45
C ASN A 6 4.47 8.61 9.16
N TYR A 7 5.49 8.66 8.30
CA TYR A 7 5.37 9.14 6.93
C TYR A 7 4.99 7.98 5.99
N ASN A 8 4.51 8.28 4.78
CA ASN A 8 4.23 7.25 3.78
C ASN A 8 5.55 6.60 3.31
N PRO A 9 5.76 5.30 3.52
CA PRO A 9 7.01 4.65 3.14
C PRO A 9 7.13 4.37 1.64
N ILE A 10 6.03 4.36 0.88
CA ILE A 10 6.01 3.94 -0.53
C ILE A 10 6.93 4.77 -1.43
N PRO A 11 6.88 6.13 -1.40
CA PRO A 11 7.79 6.92 -2.25
C PRO A 11 9.26 6.65 -1.97
N ILE A 12 9.60 6.34 -0.70
CA ILE A 12 10.98 6.05 -0.29
C ILE A 12 11.40 4.63 -0.70
N TRP A 13 10.48 3.66 -0.66
CA TRP A 13 10.75 2.34 -1.25
C TRP A 13 10.89 2.41 -2.76
N ASN A 14 10.13 3.24 -3.45
CA ASN A 14 10.21 3.41 -4.90
C ASN A 14 11.56 4.00 -5.34
N THR A 15 12.26 4.78 -4.51
CA THR A 15 13.64 5.21 -4.82
C THR A 15 14.70 4.14 -4.53
N GLY A 16 14.30 2.97 -4.04
CA GLY A 16 15.20 1.85 -3.76
C GLY A 16 15.84 1.86 -2.37
N CYS A 17 15.42 2.78 -1.49
CA CYS A 17 15.87 2.81 -0.10
C CYS A 17 15.44 1.52 0.62
N GLN A 18 16.41 0.89 1.28
CA GLN A 18 16.24 -0.41 1.91
C GLN A 18 15.73 -0.31 3.36
N MET A 19 16.14 0.74 4.07
CA MET A 19 15.82 0.95 5.48
C MET A 19 14.92 2.17 5.64
N VAL A 20 13.62 1.91 5.75
CA VAL A 20 12.60 2.94 5.93
C VAL A 20 12.05 2.84 7.34
N ALA A 21 12.67 3.56 8.28
CA ALA A 21 12.38 3.46 9.70
C ALA A 21 11.04 4.12 10.06
N LEU A 22 10.14 3.34 10.66
CA LEU A 22 8.82 3.76 11.15
C LEU A 22 8.69 3.47 12.65
N ASN A 23 7.82 4.24 13.31
CA ASN A 23 7.42 4.08 14.70
C ASN A 23 6.44 2.90 14.85
N TYR A 24 6.95 1.74 15.28
CA TYR A 24 6.18 0.50 15.46
C TYR A 24 5.03 0.60 16.47
N GLN A 25 5.14 1.51 17.44
CA GLN A 25 4.12 1.76 18.46
C GLN A 25 2.84 2.42 17.90
N THR A 26 2.89 2.96 16.68
CA THR A 26 1.77 3.70 16.07
C THR A 26 1.07 2.82 15.01
N PRO A 27 -0.18 2.36 15.24
CA PRO A 27 -0.91 1.48 14.32
C PRO A 27 -1.58 2.24 13.16
N ASP A 28 -0.81 3.10 12.49
CA ASP A 28 -1.29 3.92 11.37
C ASP A 28 -1.19 3.19 10.00
N LYS A 29 -1.69 3.85 8.95
CA LYS A 29 -1.68 3.32 7.57
C LYS A 29 -0.27 2.97 7.09
N ALA A 30 0.73 3.77 7.45
CA ALA A 30 2.11 3.51 7.09
C ALA A 30 2.66 2.23 7.75
N MET A 31 2.30 1.99 9.02
CA MET A 31 2.65 0.73 9.69
C MET A 31 1.92 -0.47 9.08
N GLN A 32 0.65 -0.32 8.69
CA GLN A 32 -0.09 -1.37 7.97
C GLN A 32 0.59 -1.72 6.63
N LEU A 33 1.05 -0.71 5.89
CA LEU A 33 1.84 -0.90 4.66
C LEU A 33 3.15 -1.64 4.92
N ASN A 34 3.90 -1.23 5.95
CA ASN A 34 5.14 -1.90 6.36
C ASN A 34 4.92 -3.37 6.70
N GLN A 35 3.92 -3.65 7.53
CA GLN A 35 3.55 -5.02 7.87
C GLN A 35 3.16 -5.81 6.62
N SER A 36 2.34 -5.26 5.72
CA SER A 36 1.89 -5.93 4.50
C SER A 36 3.05 -6.28 3.57
N ARG A 37 3.99 -5.35 3.35
CA ARG A 37 5.17 -5.54 2.50
C ARG A 37 6.04 -6.68 3.02
N PHE A 38 6.37 -6.65 4.31
CA PHE A 38 7.27 -7.65 4.91
C PHE A 38 6.58 -8.97 5.28
N ARG A 39 5.27 -9.16 5.00
CA ARG A 39 4.68 -10.52 4.99
C ARG A 39 5.23 -11.36 3.84
N LEU A 40 5.63 -10.71 2.75
CA LEU A 40 6.29 -11.37 1.62
C LEU A 40 7.58 -12.04 2.11
N ASN A 41 7.97 -13.11 1.42
CA ASN A 41 9.16 -13.89 1.78
C ASN A 41 9.14 -14.42 3.22
N GLY A 42 7.96 -14.80 3.72
CA GLY A 42 7.81 -15.53 4.98
C GLY A 42 8.13 -14.72 6.24
N TYR A 43 7.85 -13.42 6.26
CA TYR A 43 8.04 -12.55 7.44
C TYR A 43 9.51 -12.39 7.90
N CYS A 44 10.49 -12.71 7.05
CA CYS A 44 11.90 -12.67 7.44
C CYS A 44 12.49 -11.26 7.54
N GLY A 45 11.74 -10.23 7.15
CA GLY A 45 12.21 -8.84 7.13
C GLY A 45 12.97 -8.44 5.85
N TYR A 46 13.10 -9.33 4.86
CA TYR A 46 13.74 -9.04 3.58
C TYR A 46 12.83 -9.36 2.41
N VAL A 47 12.66 -8.39 1.52
CA VAL A 47 11.90 -8.53 0.27
C VAL A 47 12.80 -8.08 -0.88
N LEU A 48 13.00 -8.95 -1.87
CA LEU A 48 13.78 -8.62 -3.06
C LEU A 48 13.10 -7.45 -3.79
N ARG A 49 13.88 -6.45 -4.19
CA ARG A 49 13.37 -5.34 -5.00
C ARG A 49 12.99 -5.82 -6.40
N PRO A 50 11.98 -5.22 -7.06
CA PRO A 50 11.67 -5.51 -8.46
C PRO A 50 12.89 -5.37 -9.37
N GLU A 51 12.98 -6.21 -10.41
CA GLU A 51 14.10 -6.25 -11.36
C GLU A 51 14.34 -4.89 -12.03
N CYS A 52 13.27 -4.16 -12.35
CA CYS A 52 13.37 -2.84 -12.97
C CYS A 52 14.21 -1.85 -12.16
N MET A 53 14.21 -1.96 -10.82
CA MET A 53 14.94 -1.06 -9.93
C MET A 53 16.46 -1.26 -9.93
N PHE A 54 16.96 -2.35 -10.53
CA PHE A 54 18.39 -2.58 -10.68
C PHE A 54 18.94 -2.02 -12.00
N ARG A 55 18.06 -1.55 -12.89
CA ARG A 55 18.47 -0.98 -14.17
C ARG A 55 18.97 0.45 -14.00
N PRO A 56 19.99 0.89 -14.77
CA PRO A 56 20.55 2.23 -14.66
C PRO A 56 19.60 3.34 -15.15
N ASP A 57 18.58 2.98 -15.94
CA ASP A 57 17.56 3.87 -16.50
C ASP A 57 16.27 3.92 -15.66
N TYR A 58 16.27 3.34 -14.47
CA TYR A 58 15.11 3.37 -13.58
C TYR A 58 14.91 4.77 -12.98
N ASP A 59 13.73 5.34 -13.20
CA ASP A 59 13.27 6.58 -12.57
C ASP A 59 11.88 6.34 -11.95
N PRO A 60 11.73 6.44 -10.62
CA PRO A 60 10.44 6.20 -9.96
C PRO A 60 9.36 7.22 -10.33
N THR A 61 9.72 8.35 -10.95
CA THR A 61 8.79 9.41 -11.38
C THR A 61 8.40 9.32 -12.85
N ASP A 62 9.13 8.54 -13.65
CA ASP A 62 8.87 8.37 -15.08
C ASP A 62 8.36 6.95 -15.39
N PRO A 63 7.06 6.78 -15.74
CA PRO A 63 6.52 5.48 -16.12
C PRO A 63 7.17 4.90 -17.39
N SER A 64 7.85 5.72 -18.21
CA SER A 64 8.53 5.24 -19.41
C SER A 64 9.70 4.30 -19.10
N CYS A 65 10.28 4.36 -17.90
CA CYS A 65 11.32 3.42 -17.49
C CYS A 65 10.79 1.96 -17.37
N LEU A 66 9.47 1.80 -17.29
CA LEU A 66 8.77 0.52 -17.17
C LEU A 66 8.34 -0.08 -18.53
N LEU A 67 8.76 0.46 -19.68
CA LEU A 67 8.36 -0.02 -21.03
C LEU A 67 8.60 -1.51 -21.32
N ARG A 68 9.36 -2.21 -20.45
CA ARG A 68 9.60 -3.67 -20.54
C ARG A 68 8.72 -4.50 -19.59
N THR A 69 7.79 -3.88 -18.89
CA THR A 69 6.90 -4.49 -17.91
C THR A 69 5.48 -4.44 -18.44
N ASP A 70 4.78 -5.58 -18.38
CA ASP A 70 3.37 -5.64 -18.77
C ASP A 70 2.49 -4.87 -17.77
N CYS A 71 1.58 -4.05 -18.29
CA CYS A 71 0.57 -3.41 -17.46
C CYS A 71 -0.45 -4.45 -16.97
N LEU A 72 -0.75 -4.45 -15.68
CA LEU A 72 -1.75 -5.33 -15.08
C LEU A 72 -3.09 -4.62 -14.97
N VAL A 73 -4.12 -5.19 -15.58
CA VAL A 73 -5.51 -4.75 -15.43
C VAL A 73 -6.24 -5.74 -14.53
N PHE A 74 -6.78 -5.26 -13.41
CA PHE A 74 -7.55 -6.08 -12.47
C PHE A 74 -8.90 -5.44 -12.14
N THR A 75 -9.90 -6.28 -11.85
CA THR A 75 -11.26 -5.86 -11.48
C THR A 75 -11.60 -6.40 -10.10
N ILE A 76 -12.01 -5.53 -9.18
CA ILE A 76 -12.40 -5.89 -7.82
C ILE A 76 -13.91 -5.66 -7.66
N LYS A 77 -14.64 -6.69 -7.25
CA LYS A 77 -16.07 -6.62 -6.92
C LYS A 77 -16.31 -7.00 -5.47
N VAL A 78 -16.78 -6.04 -4.68
CA VAL A 78 -17.22 -6.29 -3.30
C VAL A 78 -18.63 -6.87 -3.33
N ILE A 79 -18.80 -8.10 -2.87
CA ILE A 79 -20.09 -8.82 -2.93
C ILE A 79 -20.82 -8.77 -1.59
N ALA A 80 -20.12 -9.13 -0.51
CA ALA A 80 -20.70 -9.22 0.84
C ALA A 80 -19.61 -9.10 1.91
N ALA A 81 -20.03 -8.83 3.15
CA ALA A 81 -19.18 -8.87 4.33
C ALA A 81 -19.91 -9.59 5.48
N ARG A 82 -19.15 -10.20 6.39
CA ARG A 82 -19.69 -10.87 7.59
C ARG A 82 -18.77 -10.61 8.78
N HIS A 83 -19.33 -10.61 9.99
CA HIS A 83 -18.60 -10.41 11.25
C HIS A 83 -17.72 -9.13 11.27
N LEU A 84 -18.22 -8.02 10.69
CA LEU A 84 -17.54 -6.74 10.79
C LEU A 84 -17.49 -6.28 12.25
N GLN A 85 -16.33 -5.78 12.68
CA GLN A 85 -16.17 -5.26 14.04
C GLN A 85 -17.03 -4.01 14.21
N ARG A 86 -17.76 -3.95 15.33
CA ARG A 86 -18.60 -2.79 15.66
C ARG A 86 -17.80 -1.84 16.54
N SER A 87 -17.59 -0.63 16.06
CA SER A 87 -16.92 0.44 16.82
C SER A 87 -17.87 1.13 17.82
N CYS A 88 -19.19 1.08 17.59
CA CYS A 88 -20.19 1.80 18.38
C CYS A 88 -21.38 0.91 18.80
N ARG A 89 -22.05 1.29 19.89
CA ARG A 89 -23.37 0.72 20.26
C ARG A 89 -24.42 1.27 19.28
N GLY A 90 -25.22 0.40 18.65
CA GLY A 90 -26.28 0.80 17.71
C GLY A 90 -26.13 0.19 16.31
N MET A 91 -27.09 0.45 15.42
CA MET A 91 -26.98 0.05 14.00
C MET A 91 -25.84 0.82 13.33
N VAL A 92 -25.07 0.14 12.50
CA VAL A 92 -23.95 0.70 11.75
C VAL A 92 -24.22 0.44 10.27
N SER A 93 -23.97 1.45 9.44
CA SER A 93 -24.05 1.39 7.99
C SER A 93 -22.64 1.28 7.39
N PRO A 94 -22.06 0.08 7.29
CA PRO A 94 -20.70 -0.08 6.80
C PRO A 94 -20.62 0.19 5.31
N PHE A 95 -19.43 0.58 4.88
CA PHE A 95 -19.03 0.62 3.47
C PHE A 95 -17.59 0.10 3.35
N VAL A 96 -17.17 -0.21 2.12
CA VAL A 96 -15.81 -0.66 1.81
C VAL A 96 -15.14 0.40 0.94
N GLU A 97 -13.91 0.72 1.31
CA GLU A 97 -13.01 1.58 0.55
C GLU A 97 -11.90 0.71 -0.05
N VAL A 98 -11.68 0.86 -1.36
CA VAL A 98 -10.64 0.16 -2.13
C VAL A 98 -9.71 1.22 -2.70
N GLU A 99 -8.41 1.08 -2.40
CA GLU A 99 -7.38 2.02 -2.81
C GLU A 99 -6.19 1.27 -3.39
N VAL A 100 -5.68 1.74 -4.52
CA VAL A 100 -4.44 1.25 -5.11
C VAL A 100 -3.29 2.15 -4.65
N LEU A 101 -2.26 1.55 -4.07
CA LEU A 101 -1.10 2.24 -3.51
C LEU A 101 0.17 1.72 -4.18
N GLY A 102 0.93 2.62 -4.80
CA GLY A 102 2.11 2.27 -5.60
C GLY A 102 2.90 3.51 -6.00
N ALA A 103 3.50 3.49 -7.20
CA ALA A 103 4.10 4.69 -7.79
C ALA A 103 3.03 5.75 -8.08
N ASP A 104 3.46 7.00 -8.32
CA ASP A 104 2.54 8.12 -8.51
C ASP A 104 1.63 7.94 -9.74
N TYR A 105 2.09 7.20 -10.75
CA TYR A 105 1.31 6.84 -11.94
C TYR A 105 0.38 5.63 -11.75
N ASP A 106 0.51 4.87 -10.66
CA ASP A 106 -0.37 3.75 -10.31
C ASP A 106 -1.41 4.14 -9.23
N THR A 107 -1.05 5.10 -8.38
CA THR A 107 -1.85 5.53 -7.23
C THR A 107 -2.96 6.52 -7.64
N GLY A 108 -3.88 6.79 -6.72
CA GLY A 108 -4.95 7.79 -6.89
C GLY A 108 -6.31 7.21 -7.25
N VAL A 109 -6.39 5.92 -7.59
CA VAL A 109 -7.67 5.22 -7.68
C VAL A 109 -8.15 4.85 -6.29
N LYS A 110 -9.20 5.54 -5.85
CA LYS A 110 -9.88 5.33 -4.58
C LYS A 110 -11.38 5.19 -4.82
N LEU A 111 -11.90 3.98 -4.62
CA LEU A 111 -13.29 3.63 -4.89
C LEU A 111 -14.00 3.23 -3.60
N THR A 112 -15.22 3.71 -3.42
CA THR A 112 -16.00 3.49 -2.20
C THR A 112 -17.34 2.87 -2.56
N THR A 113 -17.73 1.81 -1.86
CA THR A 113 -19.08 1.23 -2.02
C THR A 113 -20.12 2.15 -1.38
N ARG A 114 -21.39 2.00 -1.77
CA ARG A 114 -22.48 2.65 -1.02
C ARG A 114 -22.54 2.08 0.39
N THR A 115 -22.96 2.92 1.34
CA THR A 115 -23.34 2.49 2.69
C THR A 115 -24.60 1.65 2.65
N LEU A 116 -24.67 0.62 3.47
CA LEU A 116 -25.87 -0.20 3.69
C LEU A 116 -26.87 0.47 4.64
#